data_AF-A0A3M1R9I1-F1
#
_entry.id   AF-A0A3M1R9I1-F1
#
_cell.length_a   1.000
_cell.length_b   1.000
_cell.length_c   1.000
_cell.angle_alpha   90.00
_cell.angle_beta   90.00
_cell.angle_gamma   90.00
#
_symmetry.space_group_name_H-M   'P 1'
#
loop_
_entity.id
_entity.type
_entity.pdbx_description
1 polymer ?
#
loop_
_entity_poly.entity_id
_entity_poly.type
_entity_poly.pdbx_seq_one_letter_code
_entity_poly.pdbx_strand_id
1 'polypeptide(L)'
;MKAFSLLDRRIRKALGEAGFKKPTEVQEKAIPRVLEGRDVLVIAPTGSGKTEAVLLPVLHRFLQERRPGISILYVTPLRALNRDLMERLTWWGEKLDMDIQVRHGDTTPYRRRRQALSPPDMLITTPETLQAILPARRMREHLRNVRWVIVDEIHELAGSKRGSQLNVALTRLSLIAPGFQRIGLSATVGSPEDVAGFLE
;
A
#
# COMPACT_ATOMS: atom_id res chain seq x y z
N MET A 1 5.71 -21.89 10.01
CA MET A 1 6.74 -22.07 8.95
C MET A 1 6.16 -22.00 7.53
N LYS A 2 4.90 -21.58 7.30
CA LYS A 2 4.26 -21.72 5.99
C LYS A 2 4.21 -20.41 5.20
N ALA A 3 3.91 -19.26 5.82
CA ALA A 3 3.62 -18.05 5.05
C ALA A 3 4.73 -17.59 4.09
N PHE A 4 5.99 -17.52 4.54
CA PHE A 4 7.08 -17.11 3.65
C PHE A 4 7.34 -18.08 2.49
N SER A 5 7.00 -19.37 2.64
CA SER A 5 7.15 -20.35 1.56
C SER A 5 6.20 -20.12 0.38
N LEU A 6 5.11 -19.38 0.60
CA LEU A 6 4.14 -19.01 -0.43
C LEU A 6 4.66 -17.89 -1.37
N LEU A 7 5.73 -17.20 -0.96
CA LEU A 7 6.21 -15.98 -1.63
C LEU A 7 7.19 -16.29 -2.78
N ASP A 8 7.35 -15.30 -3.66
CA ASP A 8 8.25 -15.38 -4.81
C ASP A 8 9.68 -15.68 -4.33
N ARG A 9 10.45 -16.45 -5.10
CA ARG A 9 11.83 -16.82 -4.75
C ARG A 9 12.70 -15.59 -4.49
N ARG A 10 12.51 -14.49 -5.23
CA ARG A 10 13.22 -13.21 -5.05
C ARG A 10 12.93 -12.61 -3.67
N ILE A 11 11.67 -12.61 -3.27
CA ILE A 11 11.25 -12.13 -1.94
C ILE A 11 11.84 -13.01 -0.84
N ARG A 12 11.78 -14.34 -0.99
CA ARG A 12 12.37 -15.27 -0.02
C ARG A 12 13.88 -15.09 0.15
N LYS A 13 14.60 -14.84 -0.96
CA LYS A 13 16.04 -14.52 -0.92
C LYS A 13 16.29 -13.23 -0.16
N ALA A 14 15.55 -12.16 -0.48
CA ALA A 14 15.67 -10.87 0.17
C ALA A 14 15.37 -10.98 1.68
N LEU A 15 14.32 -11.70 2.08
CA LEU A 15 14.00 -11.96 3.50
C LEU A 15 15.21 -12.55 4.26
N GLY A 16 15.92 -13.51 3.65
CA GLY A 16 17.13 -14.09 4.23
C GLY A 16 18.26 -13.06 4.41
N GLU A 17 18.49 -12.20 3.40
CA GLU A 17 19.49 -11.13 3.46
C GLU A 17 19.17 -10.07 4.52
N ALA A 18 17.89 -9.75 4.73
CA ALA A 18 17.44 -8.84 5.78
C ALA A 18 17.34 -9.47 7.18
N GLY A 19 17.73 -10.74 7.34
CA GLY A 19 17.76 -11.41 8.64
C GLY A 19 16.41 -11.92 9.15
N PHE A 20 15.37 -11.95 8.32
CA PHE A 20 14.07 -12.52 8.69
C PHE A 20 14.17 -14.06 8.78
N LYS A 21 14.24 -14.59 10.00
CA LYS A 21 14.39 -16.04 10.24
C LYS A 21 13.07 -16.82 10.07
N LYS A 22 11.97 -16.25 10.56
CA LYS A 22 10.63 -16.84 10.51
C LYS A 22 9.56 -15.75 10.48
N PRO A 23 8.39 -16.00 9.87
CA PRO A 23 7.29 -15.05 9.92
C PRO A 23 6.79 -14.86 11.35
N THR A 24 6.35 -13.64 11.67
CA THR A 24 5.63 -13.34 12.91
C THR A 24 4.21 -13.90 12.85
N GLU A 25 3.50 -13.90 13.98
CA GLU A 25 2.12 -14.43 14.03
C GLU A 25 1.18 -13.66 13.09
N VAL A 26 1.29 -12.32 13.05
CA VAL A 26 0.49 -11.49 12.15
C VAL A 26 0.81 -11.80 10.68
N GLN A 27 2.07 -12.07 10.35
CA GLN A 27 2.50 -12.46 9.00
C GLN A 27 1.96 -13.86 8.62
N GLU A 28 2.03 -14.85 9.52
CA GLU A 28 1.47 -16.19 9.27
C GLU A 28 -0.03 -16.14 8.99
N LYS A 29 -0.76 -15.23 9.65
CA LYS A 29 -2.22 -15.07 9.48
C LYS A 29 -2.59 -14.26 8.24
N ALA A 30 -1.93 -13.11 8.02
CA ALA A 30 -2.34 -12.17 6.99
C ALA A 30 -1.87 -12.56 5.58
N ILE A 31 -0.66 -13.09 5.45
CA ILE A 31 -0.04 -13.37 4.13
C ILE A 31 -0.94 -14.24 3.24
N PRO A 32 -1.46 -15.41 3.70
CA PRO A 32 -2.34 -16.22 2.86
C PRO A 32 -3.62 -15.50 2.45
N ARG A 33 -4.22 -14.70 3.36
CA ARG A 33 -5.47 -13.98 3.09
C ARG A 33 -5.30 -12.86 2.07
N VAL A 34 -4.17 -12.14 2.14
CA VAL A 34 -3.84 -11.14 1.12
C VAL A 34 -3.56 -11.83 -0.22
N LEU A 35 -2.88 -12.98 -0.23
CA LEU A 35 -2.64 -13.75 -1.45
C LEU A 35 -3.94 -14.26 -2.09
N GLU A 36 -4.98 -14.56 -1.32
CA GLU A 36 -6.31 -14.93 -1.86
C GLU A 36 -7.00 -13.78 -2.62
N GLY A 37 -6.49 -12.55 -2.52
CA GLY A 37 -7.08 -11.38 -3.20
C GLY A 37 -8.30 -10.80 -2.48
N ARG A 38 -8.57 -11.21 -1.24
CA ARG A 38 -9.66 -10.65 -0.41
C ARG A 38 -9.26 -9.30 0.15
N ASP A 39 -10.24 -8.45 0.40
CA ASP A 39 -10.01 -7.26 1.21
C ASP A 39 -9.67 -7.68 2.65
N VAL A 40 -8.65 -7.07 3.24
CA VAL A 40 -8.09 -7.48 4.55
C VAL A 40 -7.85 -6.27 5.44
N LEU A 41 -8.28 -6.37 6.70
CA LEU A 41 -7.86 -5.47 7.77
C LEU A 41 -6.90 -6.21 8.71
N VAL A 42 -5.67 -5.72 8.81
CA VAL A 42 -4.66 -6.25 9.74
C VAL A 42 -4.56 -5.33 10.95
N ILE A 43 -4.92 -5.88 12.11
CA ILE A 43 -4.80 -5.18 13.39
C ILE A 43 -3.73 -5.88 14.21
N ALA A 44 -2.63 -5.17 14.47
CA ALA A 44 -1.54 -5.68 15.29
C ALA A 44 -0.69 -4.52 15.85
N PRO A 45 -0.11 -4.66 17.06
CA PRO A 45 0.73 -3.62 17.67
C PRO A 45 1.90 -3.20 16.78
N THR A 46 2.41 -1.98 16.98
CA THR A 46 3.64 -1.52 16.34
C THR A 46 4.80 -2.48 16.63
N GLY A 47 5.67 -2.71 15.64
CA GLY A 47 6.78 -3.66 15.77
C GLY A 47 6.41 -5.14 15.56
N SER A 48 5.12 -5.47 15.40
CA SER A 48 4.66 -6.86 15.13
C SER A 48 4.99 -7.38 13.72
N GLY A 49 5.44 -6.50 12.81
CA GLY A 49 5.66 -6.82 11.40
C GLY A 49 4.39 -6.74 10.54
N LYS A 50 3.38 -5.94 10.96
CA LYS A 50 2.12 -5.70 10.22
C LYS A 50 2.36 -5.22 8.78
N THR A 51 3.37 -4.36 8.57
CA THR A 51 3.72 -3.82 7.26
C THR A 51 4.12 -4.93 6.31
N GLU A 52 5.09 -5.78 6.68
CA GLU A 52 5.50 -6.95 5.87
C GLU A 52 4.37 -7.98 5.69
N ALA A 53 3.49 -8.11 6.68
CA ALA A 53 2.34 -9.01 6.61
C ALA A 53 1.43 -8.71 5.41
N VAL A 54 1.40 -7.45 4.96
CA VAL A 54 0.65 -6.97 3.80
C VAL A 54 1.54 -6.71 2.59
N LEU A 55 2.71 -6.10 2.79
CA LEU A 55 3.58 -5.70 1.70
C LEU A 55 4.14 -6.92 0.96
N LEU A 56 4.59 -7.97 1.67
CA LEU A 56 5.17 -9.16 1.04
C LEU A 56 4.23 -9.88 0.07
N PRO A 57 2.97 -10.19 0.43
CA PRO A 57 2.04 -10.84 -0.50
C PRO A 57 1.61 -9.90 -1.65
N VAL A 58 1.51 -8.59 -1.42
CA VAL A 58 1.28 -7.61 -2.50
C VAL A 58 2.45 -7.60 -3.48
N LEU A 59 3.69 -7.54 -2.99
CA LEU A 59 4.90 -7.61 -3.82
C LEU A 59 4.96 -8.93 -4.59
N HIS A 60 4.60 -10.06 -3.97
CA HIS A 60 4.55 -11.35 -4.65
C HIS A 60 3.60 -11.31 -5.85
N ARG A 61 2.39 -10.78 -5.68
CA ARG A 61 1.41 -10.66 -6.76
C ARG A 61 1.85 -9.64 -7.83
N PHE A 62 2.42 -8.51 -7.41
CA PHE A 62 2.97 -7.51 -8.31
C PHE A 62 4.05 -8.09 -9.22
N LEU A 63 4.96 -8.91 -8.67
CA LEU A 63 6.03 -9.54 -9.42
C LEU A 63 5.56 -10.56 -10.46
N GLN A 64 4.34 -11.07 -10.35
CA GLN A 64 3.71 -11.98 -11.32
C GLN A 64 2.90 -11.23 -12.38
N GLU A 65 2.38 -10.06 -12.03
CA GLU A 65 1.36 -9.35 -12.80
C GLU A 65 1.70 -7.87 -12.98
N ARG A 66 3.00 -7.56 -13.18
CA ARG A 66 3.50 -6.18 -13.34
C ARG A 66 2.83 -5.51 -14.53
N ARG A 67 2.27 -4.32 -14.31
CA ARG A 67 1.60 -3.51 -15.34
C ARG A 67 2.28 -2.14 -15.45
N PRO A 68 2.24 -1.48 -16.62
CA PRO A 68 2.74 -0.13 -16.75
C PRO A 68 1.92 0.84 -15.87
N GLY A 69 2.54 1.90 -15.37
CA GLY A 69 1.87 2.85 -14.50
C GLY A 69 1.85 2.39 -13.04
N ILE A 70 0.90 2.92 -12.27
CA ILE A 70 0.84 2.69 -10.82
C ILE A 70 0.01 1.43 -10.57
N SER A 71 0.65 0.39 -10.03
CA SER A 71 -0.02 -0.86 -9.66
C SER A 71 -0.37 -0.92 -8.17
N ILE A 72 0.47 -0.30 -7.33
CA ILE A 72 0.32 -0.29 -5.87
C ILE A 72 0.15 1.16 -5.40
N LEU A 73 -0.93 1.42 -4.66
CA LEU A 73 -1.16 2.69 -3.99
C LEU A 73 -1.03 2.48 -2.48
N TYR A 74 -0.08 3.18 -1.85
CA TYR A 74 0.10 3.14 -0.39
C TYR A 74 -0.30 4.48 0.19
N VAL A 75 -1.42 4.52 0.90
CA VAL A 75 -1.97 5.72 1.51
C VAL A 75 -1.60 5.74 2.99
N THR A 76 -0.96 6.81 3.43
CA THR A 76 -0.65 7.04 4.85
C THR A 76 -1.29 8.36 5.34
N PRO A 77 -1.82 8.42 6.57
CA PRO A 77 -2.35 9.65 7.15
C PRO A 77 -1.25 10.64 7.58
N LEU A 78 -0.02 10.17 7.77
CA LEU A 78 1.10 10.98 8.23
C LEU A 78 1.65 11.85 7.08
N ARG A 79 1.79 13.16 7.33
CA ARG A 79 2.39 14.10 6.35
C ARG A 79 3.87 13.81 6.13
N ALA A 80 4.59 13.48 7.20
CA ALA A 80 5.96 13.00 7.14
C ALA A 80 5.91 11.48 7.15
N LEU A 81 6.35 10.84 6.05
CA LEU A 81 6.50 9.39 6.07
C LEU A 81 7.55 9.03 7.12
N ASN A 82 7.25 8.03 7.94
CA ASN A 82 8.22 7.49 8.88
C ASN A 82 9.50 7.12 8.11
N ARG A 83 10.65 7.63 8.55
CA ARG A 83 11.95 7.37 7.95
C ARG A 83 12.21 5.86 7.83
N ASP A 84 11.82 5.09 8.84
CA ASP A 84 11.98 3.64 8.87
C ASP A 84 11.14 2.96 7.77
N LEU A 85 9.93 3.48 7.51
CA LEU A 85 9.09 2.98 6.44
C LEU A 85 9.68 3.33 5.06
N MET A 86 10.21 4.53 4.89
CA MET A 86 10.90 4.92 3.65
C MET A 86 12.11 4.03 3.38
N GLU A 87 13.00 3.85 4.35
CA GLU A 87 14.21 3.04 4.21
C GLU A 87 13.84 1.60 3.84
N ARG A 88 12.83 1.05 4.52
CA ARG A 88 12.32 -0.30 4.27
C ARG A 88 11.70 -0.45 2.89
N LEU A 89 10.81 0.46 2.47
CA LEU A 89 10.19 0.41 1.16
C LEU A 89 11.24 0.57 0.05
N THR A 90 12.16 1.52 0.20
CA THR A 90 13.27 1.73 -0.74
C THR A 90 14.09 0.46 -0.90
N TRP A 91 14.45 -0.18 0.21
CA TRP A 91 15.19 -1.45 0.19
C TRP A 91 14.42 -2.55 -0.57
N TRP A 92 13.11 -2.69 -0.35
CA TRP A 92 12.29 -3.63 -1.13
C TRP A 92 12.24 -3.26 -2.61
N GLY A 93 12.15 -1.98 -2.94
CA GLY A 93 12.17 -1.47 -4.31
C GLY A 93 13.45 -1.85 -5.04
N GLU A 94 14.61 -1.60 -4.42
CA GLU A 94 15.93 -1.95 -4.95
C GLU A 94 16.08 -3.47 -5.12
N LYS A 95 15.66 -4.26 -4.14
CA LYS A 95 15.79 -5.73 -4.19
C LYS A 95 14.92 -6.38 -5.25
N LEU A 96 13.81 -5.74 -5.63
CA LEU A 96 12.80 -6.28 -6.52
C LEU A 96 12.71 -5.56 -7.87
N ASP A 97 13.62 -4.61 -8.14
CA ASP A 97 13.62 -3.78 -9.35
C ASP A 97 12.27 -3.07 -9.58
N MET A 98 11.77 -2.43 -8.51
CA MET A 98 10.49 -1.75 -8.45
C MET A 98 10.69 -0.26 -8.14
N ASP A 99 10.12 0.62 -8.97
CA ASP A 99 10.15 2.06 -8.74
C ASP A 99 9.12 2.44 -7.68
N ILE A 100 9.60 3.02 -6.58
CA ILE A 100 8.79 3.47 -5.46
C ILE A 100 9.01 4.96 -5.28
N GLN A 101 7.92 5.74 -5.36
CA GLN A 101 8.01 7.17 -5.16
C GLN A 101 6.94 7.69 -4.22
N VAL A 102 7.28 8.78 -3.54
CA VAL A 102 6.37 9.50 -2.64
C VAL A 102 5.77 10.72 -3.35
N ARG A 103 4.48 10.92 -3.19
CA ARG A 103 3.80 12.16 -3.58
C ARG A 103 2.85 12.64 -2.48
N HIS A 104 3.15 13.81 -1.94
CA HIS A 104 2.36 14.53 -0.93
C HIS A 104 2.35 16.05 -1.19
N GLY A 105 1.80 16.82 -0.24
CA GLY A 105 1.73 18.29 -0.30
C GLY A 105 3.08 18.97 -0.59
N ASP A 106 4.14 18.55 0.10
CA ASP A 106 5.48 19.16 -0.10
C ASP A 106 6.27 18.61 -1.30
N THR A 107 5.71 17.70 -2.11
CA THR A 107 6.39 17.23 -3.33
C THR A 107 6.52 18.37 -4.33
N THR A 108 7.75 18.70 -4.72
CA THR A 108 8.03 19.85 -5.60
C THR A 108 7.33 19.73 -6.96
N PRO A 109 6.97 20.86 -7.61
CA PRO A 109 6.36 20.85 -8.95
C PRO A 109 7.19 20.06 -9.98
N TYR A 110 8.52 20.16 -9.91
CA TYR A 110 9.43 19.39 -10.75
C TYR A 110 9.26 17.87 -10.55
N ARG A 111 9.25 17.39 -9.29
CA ARG A 111 9.02 15.96 -8.99
C ARG A 111 7.63 15.50 -9.41
N ARG A 112 6.59 16.30 -9.16
CA ARG A 112 5.21 16.01 -9.62
C ARG A 112 5.13 15.86 -11.14
N ARG A 113 5.84 16.72 -11.89
CA ARG A 113 5.92 16.65 -13.36
C ARG A 113 6.63 15.37 -13.80
N ARG A 114 7.76 15.02 -13.18
CA ARG A 114 8.47 13.76 -13.49
C ARG A 114 7.58 12.55 -13.23
N GLN A 115 6.91 12.49 -12.09
CA GLN A 115 5.96 11.42 -11.75
C GLN A 115 4.81 11.30 -12.75
N ALA A 116 4.31 12.42 -13.28
CA ALA A 116 3.28 12.37 -14.31
C ALA A 116 3.83 11.80 -15.63
N LEU A 117 5.07 12.14 -16.01
CA LEU A 117 5.70 11.68 -17.24
C LEU A 117 6.18 10.22 -17.16
N SER A 118 6.73 9.83 -16.01
CA SER A 118 7.25 8.50 -15.69
C SER A 118 6.72 8.11 -14.30
N PRO A 119 5.55 7.46 -14.23
CA PRO A 119 4.95 7.05 -12.96
C PRO A 119 5.75 5.90 -12.31
N PRO A 120 5.73 5.81 -10.96
CA PRO A 120 6.30 4.67 -10.26
C PRO A 120 5.39 3.44 -10.37
N ASP A 121 5.95 2.25 -10.08
CA ASP A 121 5.17 1.03 -9.88
C ASP A 121 4.31 1.13 -8.59
N MET A 122 4.90 1.74 -7.54
CA MET A 122 4.27 2.00 -6.25
C MET A 122 4.28 3.50 -5.92
N LEU A 123 3.09 4.05 -5.70
CA LEU A 123 2.94 5.44 -5.25
C LEU A 123 2.56 5.49 -3.78
N ILE A 124 3.43 6.07 -2.95
CA ILE A 124 3.14 6.40 -1.55
C ILE A 124 2.53 7.80 -1.51
N THR A 125 1.36 7.96 -0.90
CA THR A 125 0.64 9.24 -0.91
C THR A 125 -0.20 9.45 0.35
N THR A 126 -0.84 10.62 0.43
CA THR A 126 -1.80 10.97 1.50
C THR A 126 -3.22 11.00 0.95
N PRO A 127 -4.26 10.90 1.79
CA PRO A 127 -5.66 11.03 1.35
C PRO A 127 -5.91 12.30 0.52
N GLU A 128 -5.39 13.44 0.97
CA GLU A 128 -5.57 14.74 0.31
C GLU A 128 -4.86 14.78 -1.05
N THR A 129 -3.68 14.16 -1.14
CA THR A 129 -2.93 14.12 -2.38
C THR A 129 -3.55 13.17 -3.39
N LEU A 130 -4.11 12.04 -2.93
CA LEU A 130 -4.89 11.13 -3.78
C LEU A 130 -6.07 11.86 -4.43
N GLN A 131 -6.83 12.61 -3.63
CA GLN A 131 -7.92 13.46 -4.14
C GLN A 131 -7.43 14.45 -5.21
N ALA A 132 -6.26 15.07 -5.00
CA ALA A 132 -5.71 16.03 -5.94
C ALA A 132 -5.22 15.40 -7.26
N ILE A 133 -4.75 14.15 -7.27
CA ILE A 133 -4.23 13.49 -8.49
C ILE A 133 -5.32 12.81 -9.33
N LEU A 134 -6.42 12.35 -8.73
CA LEU A 134 -7.53 11.67 -9.42
C LEU A 134 -8.16 12.45 -10.59
N PRO A 135 -8.33 13.79 -10.54
CA PRO A 135 -8.84 14.57 -11.67
C PRO A 135 -7.76 14.88 -12.72
N ALA A 136 -6.47 14.76 -12.40
CA ALA A 136 -5.40 15.10 -13.33
C ALA A 136 -5.27 14.04 -14.43
N ARG A 137 -5.64 14.38 -15.68
CA ARG A 137 -5.74 13.47 -16.84
C ARG A 137 -4.63 12.41 -16.92
N ARG A 138 -3.37 12.84 -16.92
CA ARG A 138 -2.20 11.95 -17.06
C ARG A 138 -2.00 11.04 -15.84
N MET A 139 -2.27 11.54 -14.64
CA MET A 139 -2.23 10.69 -13.43
C MET A 139 -3.38 9.70 -13.42
N ARG A 140 -4.57 10.13 -13.84
CA ARG A 140 -5.76 9.28 -13.97
C ARG A 140 -5.52 8.11 -14.91
N GLU A 141 -4.79 8.31 -16.01
CA GLU A 141 -4.37 7.23 -16.91
C GLU A 141 -3.48 6.20 -16.18
N HIS A 142 -2.48 6.65 -15.42
CA HIS A 142 -1.59 5.76 -14.65
C HIS A 142 -2.30 5.01 -13.53
N LEU A 143 -3.31 5.63 -12.92
CA LEU A 143 -4.09 5.04 -11.82
C LEU A 143 -5.06 3.94 -12.29
N ARG A 144 -5.35 3.81 -13.59
CA ARG A 144 -6.24 2.74 -14.13
C ARG A 144 -5.70 1.34 -13.90
N ASN A 145 -4.39 1.20 -13.66
CA ASN A 145 -3.73 -0.08 -13.44
C ASN A 145 -3.56 -0.41 -11.95
N VAL A 146 -4.10 0.41 -11.04
CA VAL A 146 -4.05 0.12 -9.61
C VAL A 146 -4.79 -1.18 -9.32
N ARG A 147 -4.11 -2.05 -8.58
CA ARG A 147 -4.56 -3.41 -8.25
C ARG A 147 -4.56 -3.65 -6.75
N TRP A 148 -3.75 -2.89 -6.00
CA TRP A 148 -3.65 -2.97 -4.56
C TRP A 148 -3.65 -1.58 -3.97
N VAL A 149 -4.55 -1.35 -3.01
CA VAL A 149 -4.60 -0.14 -2.20
C VAL A 149 -4.33 -0.52 -0.75
N ILE A 150 -3.20 -0.08 -0.22
CA ILE A 150 -2.83 -0.25 1.18
C ILE A 150 -3.14 1.07 1.89
N VAL A 151 -3.91 1.02 2.98
CA VAL A 151 -4.17 2.17 3.85
C VAL A 151 -3.55 1.91 5.20
N ASP A 152 -2.50 2.66 5.50
CA ASP A 152 -1.77 2.57 6.76
C ASP A 152 -2.42 3.43 7.84
N GLU A 153 -2.23 3.03 9.10
CA GLU A 153 -2.79 3.68 10.29
C GLU A 153 -4.25 4.11 10.14
N ILE A 154 -5.10 3.19 9.69
CA ILE A 154 -6.50 3.48 9.37
C ILE A 154 -7.30 4.01 10.58
N HIS A 155 -6.88 3.70 11.80
CA HIS A 155 -7.48 4.24 13.02
C HIS A 155 -7.36 5.77 13.15
N GLU A 156 -6.37 6.40 12.50
CA GLU A 156 -6.27 7.87 12.44
C GLU A 156 -7.31 8.48 11.48
N LEU A 157 -7.83 7.68 10.56
CA LEU A 157 -8.79 8.10 9.54
C LEU A 157 -10.23 7.75 9.91
N ALA A 158 -10.43 6.67 10.67
CA ALA A 158 -11.71 6.21 11.17
C ALA A 158 -12.49 7.35 11.86
N GLY A 159 -13.78 7.52 11.49
CA GLY A 159 -14.65 8.56 12.04
C GLY A 159 -14.27 10.02 11.71
N SER A 160 -13.22 10.26 10.92
CA SER A 160 -12.73 11.61 10.63
C SER A 160 -13.20 12.15 9.27
N LYS A 161 -13.16 13.49 9.11
CA LYS A 161 -13.35 14.14 7.80
C LYS A 161 -12.35 13.64 6.76
N ARG A 162 -11.11 13.34 7.18
CA ARG A 162 -10.05 12.82 6.30
C ARG A 162 -10.38 11.41 5.82
N GLY A 163 -10.89 10.54 6.68
CA GLY A 163 -11.39 9.21 6.30
C GLY A 163 -12.56 9.28 5.34
N SER A 164 -13.52 10.17 5.60
CA SER A 164 -14.64 10.42 4.67
C SER A 164 -14.14 10.85 3.28
N GLN A 165 -13.16 11.75 3.23
CA GLN A 165 -12.52 12.15 1.97
C GLN A 165 -11.76 11.00 1.32
N LEU A 166 -11.08 10.14 2.08
CA LEU A 166 -10.42 8.97 1.52
C LEU A 166 -11.44 8.03 0.88
N ASN A 167 -12.56 7.74 1.54
CA ASN A 167 -13.61 6.89 0.97
C ASN A 167 -14.12 7.43 -0.37
N VAL A 168 -14.41 8.74 -0.46
CA VAL A 168 -14.77 9.37 -1.75
C VAL A 168 -13.68 9.21 -2.81
N ALA A 169 -12.40 9.29 -2.41
CA ALA A 169 -11.27 9.11 -3.33
C ALA A 169 -11.22 7.66 -3.85
N LEU A 170 -11.42 6.69 -2.97
CA LEU A 170 -11.42 5.26 -3.31
C LEU A 170 -12.63 4.88 -4.16
N THR A 171 -13.81 5.43 -3.89
CA THR A 171 -14.98 5.28 -4.76
C THR A 171 -14.70 5.84 -6.16
N ARG A 172 -14.02 7.00 -6.27
CA ARG A 172 -13.64 7.55 -7.58
C ARG A 172 -12.56 6.73 -8.28
N LEU A 173 -11.66 6.12 -7.51
CA LEU A 173 -10.64 5.22 -8.02
C LEU A 173 -11.27 3.93 -8.55
N SER A 174 -12.28 3.36 -7.87
CA SER A 174 -12.93 2.12 -8.31
C SER A 174 -13.66 2.27 -9.64
N LEU A 175 -14.11 3.49 -9.97
CA LEU A 175 -14.68 3.81 -11.30
C LEU A 175 -13.65 3.77 -12.44
N ILE A 176 -12.35 3.88 -12.16
CA ILE A 176 -11.29 3.87 -13.19
C ILE A 176 -10.37 2.65 -13.12
N ALA A 177 -10.26 2.04 -11.95
CA ALA A 177 -9.50 0.84 -11.68
C ALA A 177 -10.41 -0.12 -10.89
N PRO A 178 -11.37 -0.78 -11.56
CA PRO A 178 -12.29 -1.66 -10.86
C PRO A 178 -11.56 -2.90 -10.32
N GLY A 179 -11.97 -3.36 -9.14
CA GLY A 179 -11.50 -4.61 -8.55
C GLY A 179 -10.10 -4.58 -7.95
N PHE A 180 -9.56 -3.41 -7.57
CA PHE A 180 -8.38 -3.39 -6.71
C PHE A 180 -8.70 -3.98 -5.33
N GLN A 181 -7.73 -4.68 -4.75
CA GLN A 181 -7.80 -5.19 -3.39
C GLN A 181 -7.55 -4.06 -2.38
N ARG A 182 -8.38 -3.97 -1.35
CA ARG A 182 -8.25 -3.02 -0.24
C ARG A 182 -7.60 -3.69 0.96
N ILE A 183 -6.54 -3.07 1.48
CA ILE A 183 -5.82 -3.63 2.62
C ILE A 183 -5.58 -2.54 3.66
N GLY A 184 -6.19 -2.68 4.83
CA GLY A 184 -6.03 -1.75 5.95
C GLY A 184 -4.98 -2.26 6.95
N LEU A 185 -4.16 -1.35 7.47
CA LEU A 185 -3.28 -1.59 8.60
C LEU A 185 -3.71 -0.73 9.79
N SER A 186 -3.79 -1.32 10.98
CA SER A 186 -4.02 -0.57 12.22
C SER A 186 -3.17 -1.10 13.37
N ALA A 187 -2.61 -0.19 14.17
CA ALA A 187 -1.99 -0.55 15.45
C ALA A 187 -3.01 -0.90 16.54
N THR A 188 -4.20 -0.30 16.48
CA THR A 188 -5.25 -0.39 17.50
C THR A 188 -6.61 -0.70 16.89
N VAL A 189 -7.51 -1.23 17.71
CA VAL A 189 -8.93 -1.37 17.37
C VAL A 189 -9.62 -0.06 17.71
N GLY A 190 -9.95 0.75 16.68
CA GLY A 190 -11.18 1.54 16.74
C GLY A 190 -12.37 0.60 16.52
N SER A 191 -13.60 1.00 16.86
CA SER A 191 -14.79 0.15 16.69
C SER A 191 -14.77 -0.51 15.30
N PRO A 192 -14.89 -1.84 15.17
CA PRO A 192 -14.85 -2.52 13.87
C PRO A 192 -15.78 -1.89 12.82
N GLU A 193 -16.89 -1.31 13.28
CA GLU A 193 -17.86 -0.54 12.49
C GLU A 193 -17.25 0.72 11.85
N ASP A 194 -16.33 1.40 12.54
CA ASP A 194 -15.69 2.62 12.05
C ASP A 194 -14.71 2.35 10.89
N VAL A 195 -14.24 1.11 10.79
CA VAL A 195 -13.31 0.64 9.76
C VAL A 195 -14.04 -0.14 8.65
N ALA A 196 -15.29 -0.54 8.88
CA ALA A 196 -16.09 -1.32 7.95
C ALA A 196 -16.36 -0.58 6.63
N GLY A 197 -16.69 0.72 6.71
CA GLY A 197 -16.94 1.55 5.52
C GLY A 197 -15.73 1.77 4.62
N PHE A 198 -14.52 1.36 5.03
CA PHE A 198 -13.34 1.34 4.17
C PHE A 198 -13.28 0.09 3.27
N LEU A 199 -13.82 -1.05 3.72
CA LEU A 199 -13.75 -2.32 2.99
C LEU A 199 -14.91 -2.52 2.00
N GLU A 200 -15.84 -1.55 1.92
CA GLU A 200 -16.97 -1.52 0.97
C GLU A 200 -16.58 -0.80 -0.35
#